data_AF-D8FCZ7-F1
#
_entry.id   AF-D8FCZ7-F1
#
_cell.length_a   1.000
_cell.length_b   1.000
_cell.length_c   1.000
_cell.angle_alpha   90.00
_cell.angle_beta   90.00
_cell.angle_gamma   90.00
#
_symmetry.space_group_name_H-M   'P 1'
#
loop_
_entity.id
_entity.type
_entity.pdbx_description
1 polymer ?
#
loop_
_entity_poly.entity_id
_entity_poly.type
_entity_poly.pdbx_seq_one_letter_code
_entity_poly.pdbx_strand_id
1 'polypeptide(L)'
;MVRRGSEMPFLRLMGCYCERFSPPRLRQSSTNCSGGVHMMVKKPLFPKRIRKIAGGFAFIEHRFLRKGFWESLSHIELLLYIFLVVVSDKNGLSYYGYDKICRILRVDADQYINARNRLLDKDLIGFDGRVFQV
;
A
#
# COMPACT_ATOMS: atom_id res chain seq x y z
N MET A 1 -0.92 10.94 -53.16
CA MET A 1 -0.12 9.80 -53.66
C MET A 1 1.35 10.08 -53.38
N VAL A 2 1.85 9.76 -52.18
CA VAL A 2 3.25 9.39 -51.87
C VAL A 2 3.21 8.67 -50.52
N ARG A 3 4.00 7.60 -50.44
CA ARG A 3 4.01 6.57 -49.40
C ARG A 3 5.08 6.84 -48.33
N ARG A 4 4.85 6.18 -47.18
CA ARG A 4 5.83 5.61 -46.22
C ARG A 4 6.60 6.57 -45.31
N GLY A 5 6.17 6.60 -44.05
CA GLY A 5 6.99 6.88 -42.88
C GLY A 5 6.80 5.78 -41.85
N SER A 6 7.86 4.96 -41.70
CA SER A 6 8.24 4.12 -40.54
C SER A 6 7.17 3.39 -39.73
N GLU A 7 7.15 2.07 -39.94
CA GLU A 7 6.73 1.06 -38.98
C GLU A 7 7.53 1.18 -37.67
N MET A 8 6.83 1.13 -36.53
CA MET A 8 7.37 0.70 -35.24
C MET A 8 6.36 -0.31 -34.64
N PRO A 9 6.67 -1.61 -34.63
CA PRO A 9 5.83 -2.62 -34.00
C PRO A 9 6.20 -2.70 -32.52
N PHE A 10 5.39 -2.11 -31.64
CA PHE A 10 5.51 -2.31 -30.20
C PHE A 10 4.25 -2.98 -29.66
N LEU A 11 3.96 -4.17 -30.16
CA LEU A 11 3.16 -5.15 -29.45
C LEU A 11 4.11 -6.08 -28.71
N ARG A 12 3.67 -6.45 -27.50
CA ARG A 12 4.14 -7.53 -26.64
C ARG A 12 5.09 -7.09 -25.53
N LEU A 13 4.49 -6.78 -24.38
CA LEU A 13 4.88 -7.35 -23.09
C LEU A 13 3.68 -7.26 -22.12
N MET A 14 2.73 -8.19 -22.33
CA MET A 14 2.04 -8.84 -21.22
C MET A 14 3.09 -9.59 -20.42
N GLY A 15 3.27 -9.23 -19.15
CA GLY A 15 4.28 -9.86 -18.31
C GLY A 15 4.16 -9.44 -16.86
N CYS A 16 3.27 -10.11 -16.12
CA CYS A 16 3.43 -10.47 -14.71
C CYS A 16 4.39 -9.60 -13.86
N TYR A 17 3.92 -8.46 -13.35
CA TYR A 17 4.42 -7.97 -12.06
C TYR A 17 3.58 -8.57 -10.93
N CYS A 18 3.74 -9.89 -10.78
CA CYS A 18 3.50 -10.56 -9.51
C CYS A 18 4.85 -11.09 -9.05
N GLU A 19 5.78 -10.17 -8.80
CA GLU A 19 7.07 -10.51 -8.22
C GLU A 19 6.89 -10.78 -6.73
N ARG A 20 6.54 -12.04 -6.45
CA ARG A 20 7.27 -12.88 -5.51
C ARG A 20 7.97 -12.10 -4.39
N PHE A 21 7.22 -11.84 -3.31
CA PHE A 21 7.78 -12.00 -1.96
C PHE A 21 8.10 -13.49 -1.75
N SER A 22 9.10 -14.01 -2.47
CA SER A 22 9.71 -15.29 -2.16
C SER A 22 10.90 -14.98 -1.26
N PRO A 23 10.86 -15.33 0.05
CA PRO A 23 12.05 -15.27 0.87
C PRO A 23 13.15 -16.13 0.22
N PRO A 24 14.43 -15.74 0.32
CA PRO A 24 15.51 -16.50 -0.30
C PRO A 24 15.50 -17.95 0.21
N ARG A 25 15.28 -18.91 -0.71
CA ARG A 25 15.40 -20.35 -0.43
C ARG A 25 16.85 -20.66 -0.11
N LEU A 26 17.15 -20.80 1.17
CA LEU A 26 18.34 -21.54 1.60
C LEU A 26 18.23 -22.97 1.04
N ARG A 27 19.29 -23.41 0.38
CA ARG A 27 19.47 -24.69 -0.30
C ARG A 27 19.04 -25.86 0.60
N GLN A 28 17.90 -26.48 0.31
CA GLN A 28 17.43 -27.68 1.01
C GLN A 28 17.93 -28.92 0.26
N SER A 29 18.94 -29.58 0.83
CA SER A 29 19.28 -30.96 0.47
C SER A 29 18.15 -31.88 0.88
N SER A 30 17.64 -32.65 -0.08
CA SER A 30 16.59 -33.66 0.06
C SER A 30 16.87 -34.65 1.20
N THR A 31 15.89 -34.84 2.09
CA THR A 31 15.49 -36.18 2.59
C THR A 31 14.14 -36.11 3.32
N ASN A 32 13.23 -36.95 2.85
CA ASN A 32 12.02 -37.53 3.41
C ASN A 32 11.02 -36.69 4.24
N CYS A 33 9.78 -36.71 3.73
CA CYS A 33 8.58 -36.16 4.34
C CYS A 33 8.16 -36.97 5.58
N SER A 34 8.24 -36.35 6.74
CA SER A 34 7.38 -36.64 7.89
C SER A 34 6.67 -35.35 8.24
N GLY A 35 5.33 -35.37 8.18
CA GLY A 35 4.45 -34.21 8.29
C GLY A 35 4.39 -33.56 9.68
N GLY A 36 5.54 -33.08 10.16
CA GLY A 36 5.60 -32.08 11.22
C GLY A 36 5.50 -30.70 10.60
N VAL A 37 4.63 -29.85 11.13
CA VAL A 37 4.64 -28.41 10.81
C VAL A 37 5.99 -27.88 11.29
N HIS A 38 6.97 -27.80 10.40
CA HIS A 38 8.28 -27.24 10.70
C HIS A 38 8.11 -25.73 10.95
N MET A 39 7.79 -25.36 12.19
CA MET A 39 7.72 -23.97 12.61
C MET A 39 9.07 -23.33 12.38
N MET A 40 9.17 -22.50 11.34
CA MET A 40 10.33 -21.65 11.14
C MET A 40 10.35 -20.61 12.26
N VAL A 41 11.17 -20.86 13.29
CA VAL A 41 11.42 -19.89 14.34
C VAL A 41 12.20 -18.73 13.73
N LYS A 42 11.49 -17.68 13.34
CA LYS A 42 12.10 -16.47 12.79
C LYS A 42 12.88 -15.77 13.89
N LYS A 43 14.21 -15.82 13.81
CA LYS A 43 15.09 -15.10 14.74
C LYS A 43 15.11 -13.61 14.35
N PRO A 44 14.70 -12.68 15.24
CA PRO A 44 14.70 -11.26 14.92
C PRO A 44 16.14 -10.77 14.69
N LEU A 45 16.35 -9.97 13.64
CA LEU A 45 17.67 -9.40 13.32
C LEU A 45 18.17 -8.48 14.45
N PHE A 46 17.25 -7.71 15.03
CA PHE A 46 17.55 -6.79 16.13
C PHE A 46 16.49 -6.93 17.21
N PRO A 47 16.76 -7.71 18.29
CA PRO A 47 15.80 -7.92 19.37
C PRO A 47 15.31 -6.61 20.02
N LYS A 48 16.15 -5.57 20.03
CA LYS A 48 15.81 -4.24 20.56
C LYS A 48 14.81 -3.47 19.68
N ARG A 49 14.64 -3.85 18.41
CA ARG A 49 13.70 -3.22 17.46
C ARG A 49 12.37 -3.97 17.33
N ILE A 50 12.13 -4.97 18.19
CA ILE A 50 10.83 -5.63 18.26
C ILE A 50 9.81 -4.56 18.67
N ARG A 51 8.87 -4.28 17.77
CA ARG A 51 7.82 -3.28 18.00
C ARG A 51 6.97 -3.73 19.19
N LYS A 52 6.79 -2.83 20.15
CA LYS A 52 5.86 -3.00 21.27
C LYS A 52 4.72 -2.01 21.06
N ILE A 53 3.50 -2.44 21.32
CA ILE A 53 2.33 -1.55 21.31
C ILE A 53 2.35 -0.81 22.66
N ALA A 54 2.67 0.48 22.63
CA ALA A 54 2.82 1.31 23.84
C ALA A 54 1.69 2.35 24.00
N GLY A 55 0.64 2.29 23.17
CA GLY A 55 -0.45 3.26 23.13
C GLY A 55 -1.43 2.98 21.99
N GLY A 56 -2.04 4.04 21.45
CA GLY A 56 -2.88 3.97 20.24
C GLY A 56 -2.12 3.34 19.08
N PHE A 57 -2.78 2.44 18.36
CA PHE A 57 -2.20 1.77 17.21
C PHE A 57 -3.14 1.91 16.02
N ALA A 58 -2.55 2.14 14.85
CA ALA A 58 -3.23 2.03 13.58
C ALA A 58 -2.79 0.72 12.92
N PHE A 59 -3.71 0.04 12.24
CA PHE A 59 -3.39 -1.14 11.45
C PHE A 59 -3.80 -0.91 10.01
N ILE A 60 -2.99 -1.43 9.08
CA ILE A 60 -3.31 -1.46 7.66
C ILE A 60 -3.69 -2.89 7.34
N GLU A 61 -4.89 -3.09 6.80
CA GLU A 61 -5.33 -4.44 6.45
C GLU A 61 -4.46 -5.07 5.36
N HIS A 62 -4.17 -6.36 5.50
CA HIS A 62 -3.44 -7.11 4.48
C HIS A 62 -4.23 -7.24 3.16
N ARG A 63 -5.54 -6.98 3.17
CA ARG A 63 -6.39 -6.83 1.98
C ARG A 63 -5.90 -5.69 1.08
N PHE A 64 -5.43 -4.60 1.67
CA PHE A 64 -4.91 -3.44 0.94
C PHE A 64 -3.76 -3.85 0.01
N LEU A 65 -2.84 -4.66 0.53
CA LEU A 65 -1.69 -5.20 -0.21
C LEU A 65 -2.10 -6.28 -1.22
N ARG A 66 -2.98 -7.22 -0.83
CA ARG A 66 -3.36 -8.34 -1.71
C ARG A 66 -4.22 -7.94 -2.91
N LYS A 67 -5.02 -6.89 -2.78
CA LYS A 67 -5.90 -6.41 -3.86
C LYS A 67 -5.19 -5.49 -4.88
N GLY A 68 -3.87 -5.30 -4.74
CA GLY A 68 -3.11 -4.46 -5.67
C GLY A 68 -3.35 -2.96 -5.51
N PHE A 69 -4.02 -2.52 -4.43
CA PHE A 69 -4.23 -1.10 -4.19
C PHE A 69 -2.90 -0.36 -4.08
N TRP A 70 -1.92 -0.98 -3.40
CA TRP A 70 -0.58 -0.44 -3.26
C TRP A 70 0.07 -0.06 -4.60
N GLU A 71 -0.07 -0.90 -5.62
CA GLU A 71 0.52 -0.66 -6.95
C GLU A 71 -0.33 0.29 -7.80
N SER A 72 -1.64 0.32 -7.56
CA SER A 72 -2.58 1.15 -8.33
C SER A 72 -2.63 2.62 -7.91
N LEU A 73 -2.16 2.93 -6.69
CA LEU A 73 -2.26 4.25 -6.08
C LEU A 73 -1.00 5.06 -6.34
N SER A 74 -1.16 6.36 -6.58
CA SER A 74 -0.01 7.26 -6.65
C SER A 74 0.64 7.46 -5.27
N HIS A 75 1.88 7.98 -5.26
CA HIS A 75 2.60 8.28 -4.02
C HIS A 75 1.81 9.20 -3.08
N ILE A 76 1.11 10.20 -3.64
CA ILE A 76 0.32 11.15 -2.86
C ILE A 76 -0.95 10.49 -2.31
N GLU A 77 -1.60 9.63 -3.10
CA GLU A 77 -2.75 8.84 -2.65
C GLU A 77 -2.37 7.91 -1.48
N LEU A 78 -1.24 7.20 -1.60
CA LEU A 78 -0.73 6.34 -0.53
C LEU A 78 -0.40 7.14 0.72
N LEU A 79 0.28 8.28 0.56
CA LEU A 79 0.65 9.13 1.67
C LEU A 79 -0.58 9.67 2.40
N LEU A 80 -1.59 10.13 1.66
CA LEU A 80 -2.86 10.58 2.23
C LEU A 80 -3.59 9.46 2.96
N TYR A 81 -3.71 8.28 2.34
CA TYR A 81 -4.36 7.12 2.95
C TYR A 81 -3.67 6.69 4.24
N ILE A 82 -2.35 6.53 4.22
CA ILE A 82 -1.57 6.14 5.42
C ILE A 82 -1.69 7.21 6.51
N PHE A 83 -1.64 8.49 6.13
CA PHE A 83 -1.83 9.58 7.08
C PHE A 83 -3.18 9.48 7.77
N LEU A 84 -4.27 9.32 7.00
CA LEU A 84 -5.62 9.17 7.54
C LEU A 84 -5.72 7.96 8.48
N VAL A 85 -5.18 6.80 8.09
CA VAL A 85 -5.14 5.60 8.94
C VAL A 85 -4.42 5.85 10.27
N VAL A 86 -3.34 6.63 10.27
CA VAL A 86 -2.57 6.95 11.48
C VAL A 86 -3.29 7.91 12.40
N VAL A 87 -3.99 8.91 11.84
CA VAL A 87 -4.68 9.93 12.65
C VAL A 87 -6.11 9.56 13.02
N SER A 88 -6.64 8.48 12.44
CA SER A 88 -7.98 8.01 12.73
C SER A 88 -8.12 7.43 14.14
N ASP A 89 -9.33 7.54 14.67
CA ASP A 89 -9.69 6.97 15.96
C ASP A 89 -9.95 5.45 15.86
N LYS A 90 -10.43 4.88 16.98
CA LYS A 90 -10.79 3.45 17.07
C LYS A 90 -11.87 3.00 16.09
N ASN A 91 -12.67 3.93 15.57
CA ASN A 91 -13.72 3.67 14.61
C ASN A 91 -13.25 3.93 13.17
N GLY A 92 -12.01 4.38 12.95
CA GLY A 92 -11.50 4.75 11.64
C GLY A 92 -11.85 6.20 11.24
N LEU A 93 -12.31 7.03 12.17
CA LEU A 93 -12.72 8.41 11.88
C LEU A 93 -11.57 9.39 12.07
N SER A 94 -11.33 10.24 11.07
CA SER A 94 -10.37 11.34 11.11
C SER A 94 -11.07 12.69 10.92
N TYR A 95 -10.76 13.62 11.81
CA TYR A 95 -11.35 14.97 11.86
C TYR A 95 -10.40 16.05 11.33
N TYR A 96 -9.33 15.65 10.63
CA TYR A 96 -8.36 16.61 10.11
C TYR A 96 -8.94 17.38 8.91
N GLY A 97 -8.97 18.70 9.04
CA GLY A 97 -9.38 19.59 7.95
C GLY A 97 -8.36 19.66 6.83
N TYR A 98 -8.85 19.94 5.62
CA TYR A 98 -8.08 20.07 4.39
C TYR A 98 -6.78 20.89 4.53
N ASP A 99 -6.87 22.13 5.03
CA ASP A 99 -5.71 23.02 5.14
C ASP A 99 -4.60 22.43 6.01
N LYS A 100 -5.00 21.77 7.10
CA LYS A 100 -4.06 21.11 8.01
C LYS A 100 -3.42 19.88 7.35
N ILE A 101 -4.18 19.10 6.59
CA ILE A 101 -3.65 17.96 5.84
C ILE A 101 -2.63 18.43 4.80
N CYS A 102 -2.97 19.41 3.97
CA CYS A 102 -2.07 19.97 2.96
C CYS A 102 -0.78 20.51 3.59
N ARG A 103 -0.88 21.22 4.71
CA ARG A 103 0.29 21.73 5.44
C ARG A 103 1.19 20.62 6.00
N ILE A 104 0.61 19.55 6.56
CA ILE A 104 1.37 18.45 7.15
C ILE A 104 2.04 17.61 6.06
N LEU A 105 1.28 17.27 5.01
CA LEU A 105 1.77 16.43 3.92
C LEU A 105 2.64 17.20 2.92
N ARG A 106 2.65 18.53 2.98
CA ARG A 106 3.35 19.44 2.06
C ARG A 106 2.95 19.18 0.60
N VAL A 107 1.65 19.08 0.37
CA VAL A 107 1.05 18.84 -0.95
C VAL A 107 0.18 20.01 -1.34
N ASP A 108 0.14 20.30 -2.63
CA ASP A 108 -0.71 21.35 -3.17
C ASP A 108 -2.19 20.97 -3.15
N ALA A 109 -3.04 21.99 -3.26
CA ALA A 109 -4.49 21.86 -3.28
C ALA A 109 -4.97 20.83 -4.31
N ASP A 110 -4.52 20.98 -5.55
CA ASP A 110 -4.95 20.15 -6.68
C ASP A 110 -4.51 18.69 -6.50
N GLN A 111 -3.30 18.48 -5.98
CA GLN A 111 -2.77 17.15 -5.70
C GLN A 111 -3.59 16.45 -4.62
N TYR A 112 -3.92 17.17 -3.54
CA TYR A 112 -4.78 16.65 -2.49
C TYR A 112 -6.18 16.32 -3.02
N ILE A 113 -6.81 17.24 -3.77
CA ILE A 113 -8.18 17.04 -4.30
C ILE A 113 -8.22 15.81 -5.19
N ASN A 114 -7.25 15.67 -6.10
CA ASN A 114 -7.13 14.52 -6.98
C ASN A 114 -6.89 13.23 -6.20
N ALA A 115 -6.01 13.23 -5.21
CA ALA A 115 -5.73 12.06 -4.38
C ALA A 115 -6.97 11.64 -3.57
N ARG A 116 -7.64 12.59 -2.91
CA ARG A 116 -8.88 12.34 -2.16
C ARG A 116 -9.95 11.73 -3.04
N ASN A 117 -10.20 12.31 -4.21
CA ASN A 117 -11.23 11.82 -5.12
C ASN A 117 -10.91 10.40 -5.60
N ARG A 118 -9.65 10.11 -5.95
CA ARG A 118 -9.23 8.74 -6.35
C ARG A 118 -9.35 7.72 -5.23
N LEU A 119 -9.14 8.11 -3.97
CA LEU A 119 -9.34 7.25 -2.81
C LEU A 119 -10.84 6.95 -2.58
N LEU A 120 -11.71 7.96 -2.77
CA LEU A 120 -13.16 7.78 -2.73
C LEU A 120 -13.65 6.85 -3.86
N ASP A 121 -13.19 7.08 -5.09
CA ASP A 121 -13.55 6.27 -6.26
C ASP A 121 -13.18 4.79 -6.10
N LYS A 122 -12.12 4.51 -5.34
CA LYS A 122 -11.63 3.15 -5.04
C LYS A 122 -12.25 2.53 -3.79
N ASP A 123 -13.20 3.22 -3.15
CA ASP A 123 -13.87 2.79 -1.91
C ASP A 123 -12.85 2.49 -0.78
N LEU A 124 -11.76 3.26 -0.75
CA LEU A 124 -10.72 3.14 0.28
C LEU A 124 -10.96 4.08 1.45
N ILE A 125 -11.71 5.17 1.22
CA ILE A 125 -12.09 6.14 2.24
C ILE A 125 -13.55 6.56 2.01
N GLY A 126 -14.23 6.95 3.09
CA GLY A 126 -15.48 7.72 3.06
C GLY A 126 -15.21 9.17 3.48
N PHE A 127 -15.96 10.13 2.91
CA PHE A 127 -15.84 11.54 3.27
C PHE A 127 -17.22 12.21 3.24
N ASP A 128 -17.62 12.84 4.35
CA ASP A 128 -18.92 13.52 4.47
C ASP A 128 -18.86 15.05 4.22
N GLY A 129 -17.68 15.57 3.87
CA GLY A 129 -17.40 17.01 3.76
C GLY A 129 -16.65 17.59 4.96
N ARG A 130 -16.63 16.90 6.11
CA ARG A 130 -15.97 17.31 7.35
C ARG A 130 -15.11 16.20 7.95
N VAL A 131 -15.57 14.96 7.89
CA VAL A 131 -14.97 13.79 8.54
C VAL A 131 -14.60 12.75 7.49
N PHE A 132 -13.44 12.13 7.68
CA PHE A 132 -12.99 11.00 6.91
C PHE A 132 -13.23 9.69 7.66
N GLN A 133 -13.64 8.67 6.95
CA GLN A 133 -13.68 7.28 7.41
C GLN A 133 -12.68 6.47 6.59
N VAL A 134 -11.81 5.71 7.25
CA VAL A 134 -10.83 4.76 6.64
C VAL A 134 -11.13 3.33 7.06
#